data_AF-A0A5B7JSQ2-F1
#
_entry.id   AF-A0A5B7JSQ2-F1
#
_cell.length_a   1.000
_cell.length_b   1.000
_cell.length_c   1.000
_cell.angle_alpha   90.00
_cell.angle_beta   90.00
_cell.angle_gamma   90.00
#
_symmetry.space_group_name_H-M   'P 1'
#
loop_
_entity.id
_entity.type
_entity.pdbx_description
1 polymer ?
#
loop_
_entity_poly.entity_id
_entity_poly.type
_entity_poly.pdbx_seq_one_letter_code
_entity_poly.pdbx_strand_id
1 'polypeptide(L)'
;MFSRLPYLFTQLLEFSLCISRDKFIDGKPIFHYNNEWRNNTNSIEPWDTRFVQYWLPALISTGSVTQTPQFKDMLRNIKKVYQRFVKNYMSQTGVLLARPSKEEEEVYGVKLIEIIYNMLYIGPHIGMFETCNNSYNLTNTMERFKNTSFTFSQFLRHVVWTHEQGMPDMHWMTYTENCDPCRMRLDYILKLETVQEEIKHLFHHVLGFPEKISFPVRHRSVGHSLGHSDRQYYANVSPELMHRILHIYRHDFALFGYKHDVY
;
A
#
# COMPACT_ATOMS: atom_id res chain seq x y z
N MET A 1 3.67 6.56 27.59
CA MET A 1 3.09 5.23 27.33
C MET A 1 3.51 4.65 25.97
N PHE A 2 4.76 4.88 25.53
CA PHE A 2 5.33 4.31 24.28
C PHE A 2 6.74 3.73 24.52
N SER A 3 7.01 3.23 25.72
CA SER A 3 8.34 2.73 26.11
C SER A 3 8.61 1.29 25.71
N ARG A 4 7.63 0.57 25.14
CA ARG A 4 7.78 -0.82 24.70
C ARG A 4 6.89 -1.09 23.48
N LEU A 5 7.34 -0.66 22.30
CA LEU A 5 6.93 -1.33 21.07
C LEU A 5 7.76 -2.62 21.03
N PRO A 6 7.17 -3.83 21.15
CA PRO A 6 7.93 -5.06 21.09
C PRO A 6 8.68 -5.15 19.75
N TYR A 7 9.88 -5.74 19.74
CA TYR A 7 10.69 -5.98 18.52
C TYR A 7 9.92 -6.69 17.39
N LEU A 8 8.82 -7.37 17.71
CA LEU A 8 7.90 -8.06 16.81
C LEU A 8 6.90 -7.12 16.10
N PHE A 9 6.62 -5.95 16.69
CA PHE A 9 5.72 -4.92 16.16
C PHE A 9 6.35 -4.16 14.99
N THR A 10 7.66 -4.27 14.84
CA THR A 10 8.47 -3.49 13.91
C THR A 10 8.31 -3.94 12.46
N GLN A 11 7.90 -5.18 12.14
CA GLN A 11 8.08 -5.69 10.76
C GLN A 11 6.96 -5.44 9.74
N LEU A 12 5.68 -5.55 10.13
CA LEU A 12 4.55 -5.03 9.31
C LEU A 12 4.69 -3.52 9.06
N LEU A 13 5.28 -2.84 10.05
CA LEU A 13 5.63 -1.44 10.04
C LEU A 13 6.93 -1.15 9.25
N GLU A 14 7.92 -2.05 9.24
CA GLU A 14 9.14 -1.99 8.42
C GLU A 14 8.81 -2.15 6.93
N PHE A 15 7.78 -2.94 6.60
CA PHE A 15 7.26 -2.99 5.23
C PHE A 15 6.71 -1.61 4.83
N SER A 16 5.91 -1.01 5.71
CA SER A 16 5.38 0.36 5.53
C SER A 16 6.50 1.42 5.47
N LEU A 17 7.59 1.26 6.23
CA LEU A 17 8.79 2.11 6.18
C LEU A 17 9.56 1.93 4.88
N CYS A 18 9.78 0.69 4.43
CA CYS A 18 10.44 0.39 3.17
C CYS A 18 9.67 0.99 1.99
N ILE A 19 8.34 0.86 2.01
CA ILE A 19 7.45 1.48 1.03
C ILE A 19 7.52 3.00 1.13
N SER A 20 7.53 3.58 2.33
CA SER A 20 7.67 5.03 2.49
C SER A 20 9.03 5.52 1.95
N ARG A 21 10.12 4.81 2.23
CA ARG A 21 11.46 5.13 1.71
C ARG A 21 11.54 5.01 0.19
N ASP A 22 10.93 3.99 -0.38
CA ASP A 22 10.81 3.81 -1.82
C ASP A 22 9.87 4.89 -2.41
N LYS A 23 8.56 4.76 -2.19
CA LYS A 23 7.51 5.57 -2.84
C LYS A 23 7.56 7.04 -2.47
N PHE A 24 7.95 7.39 -1.24
CA PHE A 24 8.04 8.78 -0.74
C PHE A 24 9.48 9.26 -0.55
N ILE A 25 10.45 8.60 -1.20
CA ILE A 25 11.86 9.05 -1.32
C ILE A 25 12.47 9.46 0.03
N ASP A 26 12.07 8.77 1.09
CA ASP A 26 12.48 9.02 2.47
C ASP A 26 12.26 10.48 2.94
N GLY A 27 11.15 11.08 2.52
CA GLY A 27 10.81 12.45 2.88
C GLY A 27 11.69 13.51 2.21
N LYS A 28 12.46 13.15 1.18
CA LYS A 28 13.07 14.15 0.29
C LYS A 28 11.98 14.90 -0.49
N PRO A 29 12.26 16.13 -0.95
CA PRO A 29 11.36 16.83 -1.87
C PRO A 29 11.06 16.00 -3.11
N ILE A 30 9.79 16.00 -3.54
CA ILE A 30 9.26 15.23 -4.67
C ILE A 30 10.26 15.20 -5.83
N PHE A 31 10.77 16.35 -6.29
CA PHE A 31 11.67 16.52 -7.46
C PHE A 31 12.92 15.60 -7.46
N HIS A 32 13.29 15.02 -6.31
CA HIS A 32 14.39 14.07 -6.21
C HIS A 32 14.10 12.69 -6.83
N TYR A 33 12.87 12.32 -7.19
CA TYR A 33 12.60 11.12 -8.00
C TYR A 33 13.04 11.29 -9.48
N ASN A 34 14.25 11.77 -9.72
CA ASN A 34 14.75 12.02 -11.07
C ASN A 34 15.30 10.72 -11.72
N ASN A 35 15.87 10.85 -12.92
CA ASN A 35 16.47 9.72 -13.64
C ASN A 35 17.61 9.06 -12.84
N GLU A 36 18.38 9.84 -12.08
CA GLU A 36 19.45 9.31 -11.23
C GLU A 36 18.87 8.40 -10.13
N TRP A 37 17.84 8.87 -9.43
CA TRP A 37 17.16 8.07 -8.41
C TRP A 37 16.56 6.79 -9.01
N ARG A 38 15.93 6.89 -10.18
CA ARG A 38 15.34 5.74 -10.89
C ARG A 38 16.38 4.71 -11.29
N ASN A 39 17.54 5.14 -11.77
CA ASN A 39 18.65 4.27 -12.12
C ASN A 39 19.23 3.59 -10.87
N ASN A 40 19.40 4.33 -9.78
CA ASN A 40 19.97 3.80 -8.53
C ASN A 40 19.06 2.77 -7.84
N THR A 41 17.75 2.87 -8.03
CA THR A 41 16.75 2.00 -7.39
C THR A 41 16.15 0.96 -8.33
N ASN A 42 16.55 0.97 -9.61
CA ASN A 42 15.92 0.20 -10.69
C ASN A 42 14.41 0.46 -10.84
N SER A 43 13.97 1.69 -10.55
CA SER A 43 12.57 2.08 -10.68
C SER A 43 12.22 2.45 -12.11
N ILE A 44 11.40 1.59 -12.73
CA ILE A 44 10.97 1.75 -14.12
C ILE A 44 9.78 2.70 -14.29
N GLU A 45 9.04 3.01 -13.21
CA GLU A 45 7.82 3.84 -13.28
C GLU A 45 8.14 5.26 -13.80
N PRO A 46 7.40 5.76 -14.80
CA PRO A 46 7.45 7.16 -15.20
C PRO A 46 7.08 8.12 -14.06
N TRP A 47 7.58 9.34 -14.17
CA TRP A 47 7.42 10.38 -13.15
C TRP A 47 5.95 10.78 -12.90
N ASP A 48 5.17 10.95 -13.96
CA ASP A 48 3.74 11.24 -13.93
C ASP A 48 2.93 10.11 -13.28
N THR A 49 3.23 8.85 -13.66
CA THR A 49 2.58 7.66 -13.10
C THR A 49 2.80 7.57 -11.60
N ARG A 50 4.07 7.71 -11.15
CA ARG A 50 4.40 7.67 -9.73
C ARG A 50 3.75 8.84 -8.97
N PHE A 51 3.71 10.02 -9.57
CA PHE A 51 3.09 11.19 -8.95
C PHE A 51 1.60 10.99 -8.73
N VAL A 52 0.84 10.57 -9.76
CA VAL A 52 -0.61 10.38 -9.63
C VAL A 52 -0.97 9.19 -8.74
N GLN A 53 -0.12 8.15 -8.69
CA GLN A 53 -0.38 6.96 -7.89
C GLN A 53 -0.11 7.18 -6.39
N TYR A 54 1.00 7.86 -6.03
CA TYR A 54 1.42 7.94 -4.63
C TYR A 54 1.37 9.36 -4.08
N TRP A 55 1.88 10.35 -4.80
CA TRP A 55 2.08 11.68 -4.24
C TRP A 55 0.84 12.57 -4.28
N LEU A 56 0.09 12.57 -5.38
CA LEU A 56 -1.13 13.37 -5.49
C LEU A 56 -2.19 12.92 -4.47
N PRO A 57 -2.52 11.62 -4.32
CA PRO A 57 -3.39 11.15 -3.25
C PRO A 57 -2.89 11.53 -1.85
N ALA A 58 -1.57 11.48 -1.62
CA ALA A 58 -0.99 11.91 -0.35
C ALA A 58 -1.18 13.41 -0.12
N LEU A 59 -0.86 14.26 -1.10
CA LEU A 59 -1.09 15.71 -1.05
C LEU A 59 -2.54 16.06 -0.75
N ILE A 60 -3.49 15.33 -1.34
CA ILE A 60 -4.93 15.48 -1.11
C ILE A 60 -5.27 15.10 0.34
N SER A 61 -4.82 13.92 0.77
CA SER A 61 -5.12 13.39 2.10
C SER A 61 -4.52 14.23 3.24
N THR A 62 -3.40 14.91 2.99
CA THR A 62 -2.75 15.80 3.97
C THR A 62 -3.26 17.24 3.89
N GLY A 63 -4.20 17.53 2.99
CA GLY A 63 -4.78 18.87 2.82
C GLY A 63 -3.90 19.87 2.05
N SER A 64 -2.79 19.42 1.47
CA SER A 64 -1.91 20.27 0.65
C SER A 64 -2.55 20.59 -0.71
N VAL A 65 -3.33 19.64 -1.25
CA VAL A 65 -4.18 19.82 -2.43
C VAL A 65 -5.64 19.75 -2.02
N THR A 66 -6.41 20.78 -2.35
CA THR A 66 -7.85 20.82 -2.06
C THR A 66 -8.61 19.81 -2.91
N GLN A 67 -9.54 19.09 -2.28
CA GLN A 67 -10.50 18.23 -2.99
C GLN A 67 -11.51 19.07 -3.78
N THR A 68 -11.46 18.99 -5.12
CA THR A 68 -12.40 19.69 -6.01
C THR A 68 -13.80 19.05 -5.94
N PRO A 69 -14.87 19.76 -6.32
CA PRO A 69 -16.20 19.15 -6.44
C PRO A 69 -16.19 17.92 -7.36
N GLN A 70 -15.51 18.04 -8.51
CA GLN A 70 -15.33 16.94 -9.46
C GLN A 70 -14.67 15.71 -8.81
N PHE A 71 -13.59 15.90 -8.05
CA PHE A 71 -12.92 14.82 -7.33
C PHE A 71 -13.87 14.13 -6.34
N LYS A 72 -14.60 14.91 -5.54
CA LYS A 72 -15.53 14.37 -4.54
C LYS A 72 -16.68 13.60 -5.19
N ASP A 73 -17.23 14.11 -6.29
CA ASP A 73 -18.33 13.47 -7.00
C ASP A 73 -17.90 12.17 -7.68
N MET A 74 -16.73 12.18 -8.33
CA MET A 74 -16.16 10.98 -8.95
C MET A 74 -15.85 9.91 -7.90
N LEU A 75 -15.20 10.29 -6.78
CA LEU A 75 -14.91 9.37 -5.69
C LEU A 75 -16.21 8.76 -5.11
N ARG A 76 -17.24 9.59 -4.89
CA ARG A 76 -18.55 9.13 -4.40
C ARG A 76 -19.21 8.14 -5.37
N ASN A 77 -19.17 8.45 -6.67
CA ASN A 77 -19.77 7.60 -7.71
C ASN A 77 -19.05 6.26 -7.83
N ILE A 78 -17.71 6.26 -7.87
CA ILE A 78 -16.92 5.02 -7.91
C ILE A 78 -17.23 4.16 -6.68
N LYS A 79 -17.20 4.73 -5.46
CA LYS A 79 -17.51 3.98 -4.23
C LYS A 79 -18.91 3.35 -4.29
N LYS A 80 -19.91 4.11 -4.73
CA LYS A 80 -21.29 3.64 -4.83
C LYS A 80 -21.43 2.47 -5.81
N VAL A 81 -20.84 2.59 -7.01
CA VAL A 81 -20.94 1.55 -8.03
C VAL A 81 -20.10 0.34 -7.65
N TYR A 82 -18.88 0.53 -7.12
CA TYR A 82 -18.05 -0.56 -6.60
C TYR A 82 -18.78 -1.40 -5.56
N GLN A 83 -19.43 -0.78 -4.57
CA GLN A 83 -20.21 -1.49 -3.55
C GLN A 83 -21.39 -2.26 -4.14
N ARG A 84 -22.10 -1.69 -5.11
CA ARG A 84 -23.15 -2.40 -5.87
C ARG A 84 -22.56 -3.64 -6.54
N PHE A 85 -21.37 -3.50 -7.13
CA PHE A 85 -20.75 -4.59 -7.88
C PHE A 85 -20.26 -5.73 -6.99
N VAL A 86 -19.58 -5.39 -5.90
CA VAL A 86 -19.19 -6.37 -4.88
C VAL A 86 -20.41 -7.13 -4.35
N LYS A 87 -21.55 -6.45 -4.15
CA LYS A 87 -22.76 -7.10 -3.66
C LYS A 87 -23.42 -8.05 -4.67
N ASN A 88 -23.42 -7.70 -5.95
CA ASN A 88 -24.24 -8.37 -6.96
C ASN A 88 -23.46 -9.33 -7.88
N TYR A 89 -22.16 -9.09 -8.08
CA TYR A 89 -21.34 -9.80 -9.07
C TYR A 89 -20.13 -10.51 -8.46
N MET A 90 -19.85 -10.34 -7.17
CA MET A 90 -18.79 -11.08 -6.49
C MET A 90 -19.40 -12.23 -5.70
N SER A 91 -18.77 -13.40 -5.79
CA SER A 91 -19.04 -14.52 -4.89
C SER A 91 -18.62 -14.20 -3.46
N GLN A 92 -19.12 -14.98 -2.51
CA GLN A 92 -18.62 -14.95 -1.12
C GLN A 92 -17.12 -15.22 -1.05
N THR A 93 -16.58 -15.94 -2.04
CA THR A 93 -15.16 -16.23 -2.21
C THR A 93 -14.46 -15.22 -3.13
N GLY A 94 -14.96 -14.00 -3.27
CA GLY A 94 -14.28 -12.90 -3.97
C GLY A 94 -13.95 -13.14 -5.44
N VAL A 95 -14.52 -14.19 -6.06
CA VAL A 95 -14.43 -14.45 -7.50
C VAL A 95 -15.51 -13.65 -8.20
N LEU A 96 -15.13 -12.93 -9.26
CA LEU A 96 -16.06 -12.25 -10.15
C LEU A 96 -16.90 -13.29 -10.90
N LEU A 97 -18.21 -13.29 -10.63
CA LEU A 97 -19.16 -14.27 -11.17
C LEU A 97 -19.55 -13.98 -12.62
N ALA A 98 -19.60 -12.71 -12.99
CA ALA A 98 -19.93 -12.26 -14.34
C ALA A 98 -19.34 -10.88 -14.61
N ARG A 99 -18.99 -10.62 -15.87
CA ARG A 99 -18.66 -9.27 -16.33
C ARG A 99 -19.93 -8.41 -16.29
N PRO A 100 -19.83 -7.10 -15.94
CA PRO A 100 -20.93 -6.14 -16.06
C PRO A 100 -21.72 -6.30 -17.36
N SER A 101 -23.05 -6.23 -17.26
CA SER A 101 -23.94 -6.35 -18.41
C SER A 101 -24.05 -5.03 -19.19
N LYS A 102 -24.53 -5.09 -20.44
CA LYS A 102 -24.73 -3.88 -21.27
C LYS A 102 -25.64 -2.86 -20.60
N GLU A 103 -26.61 -3.33 -19.82
CA GLU A 103 -27.54 -2.46 -19.08
C GLU A 103 -26.81 -1.61 -18.02
N GLU A 104 -25.80 -2.16 -17.34
CA GLU A 104 -25.02 -1.40 -16.36
C GLU A 104 -24.12 -0.35 -17.05
N GLU A 105 -23.61 -0.65 -18.25
CA GLU A 105 -22.88 0.31 -19.09
C GLU A 105 -23.79 1.45 -19.58
N GLU A 106 -25.07 1.18 -19.88
CA GLU A 106 -26.05 2.21 -20.23
C GLU A 106 -26.39 3.13 -19.05
N VAL A 107 -26.44 2.59 -17.84
CA VAL A 107 -26.78 3.35 -16.62
C VAL A 107 -25.60 4.19 -16.12
N TYR A 108 -24.40 3.60 -16.07
CA TYR A 108 -23.24 4.21 -15.42
C TYR A 108 -22.19 4.75 -16.39
N GLY A 109 -22.27 4.37 -17.67
CA GLY A 109 -21.30 4.69 -18.69
C GLY A 109 -20.12 3.73 -18.70
N VAL A 110 -19.65 3.41 -19.91
CA VAL A 110 -18.54 2.47 -20.17
C VAL A 110 -17.30 2.77 -19.33
N LYS A 111 -16.91 4.04 -19.24
CA LYS A 111 -15.71 4.45 -18.50
C LYS A 111 -15.78 4.13 -17.01
N LEU A 112 -16.92 4.38 -16.35
CA LEU A 112 -17.06 4.06 -14.93
C LEU A 112 -17.03 2.55 -14.71
N ILE A 113 -17.71 1.79 -15.57
CA ILE A 113 -17.71 0.33 -15.52
C ILE A 113 -16.29 -0.23 -15.69
N GLU A 114 -15.49 0.31 -16.61
CA GLU A 114 -14.10 -0.09 -16.80
C GLU A 114 -13.25 0.15 -15.54
N ILE A 115 -13.42 1.30 -14.89
CA ILE A 115 -12.75 1.60 -13.61
C ILE A 115 -13.12 0.57 -12.55
N ILE A 116 -14.42 0.26 -12.40
CA ILE A 116 -14.89 -0.74 -11.43
C ILE A 116 -14.32 -2.13 -11.73
N TYR A 117 -14.28 -2.52 -13.01
CA TYR A 117 -13.71 -3.80 -13.40
C TYR A 117 -12.21 -3.87 -13.06
N ASN A 118 -11.44 -2.83 -13.36
CA ASN A 118 -10.03 -2.75 -13.00
C ASN A 118 -9.84 -2.73 -11.47
N MET A 119 -10.73 -2.10 -10.71
CA MET A 119 -10.69 -2.16 -9.25
C MET A 119 -10.90 -3.57 -8.70
N LEU A 120 -11.76 -4.38 -9.34
CA LEU A 120 -12.03 -5.76 -8.93
C LEU A 120 -10.92 -6.72 -9.36
N TYR A 121 -10.26 -6.45 -10.49
CA TYR A 121 -9.25 -7.34 -11.07
C TYR A 121 -7.82 -7.01 -10.64
N ILE A 122 -7.45 -5.73 -10.60
CA ILE A 122 -6.11 -5.24 -10.30
C ILE A 122 -6.01 -4.81 -8.83
N GLY A 123 -7.02 -4.09 -8.36
CA GLY A 123 -7.13 -3.68 -6.96
C GLY A 123 -7.81 -2.32 -6.77
N PRO A 124 -8.34 -2.06 -5.57
CA PRO A 124 -9.17 -0.90 -5.29
C PRO A 124 -8.44 0.46 -5.41
N HIS A 125 -7.11 0.46 -5.34
CA HIS A 125 -6.27 1.64 -5.56
C HIS A 125 -6.45 2.29 -6.94
N ILE A 126 -6.87 1.50 -7.94
CA ILE A 126 -7.22 2.01 -9.28
C ILE A 126 -8.30 3.09 -9.18
N GLY A 127 -9.26 2.96 -8.26
CA GLY A 127 -10.30 3.97 -8.06
C GLY A 127 -9.71 5.33 -7.65
N MET A 128 -8.71 5.33 -6.76
CA MET A 128 -8.04 6.55 -6.34
C MET A 128 -7.17 7.15 -7.44
N PHE A 129 -6.41 6.30 -8.15
CA PHE A 129 -5.60 6.68 -9.30
C PHE A 129 -6.47 7.37 -10.37
N GLU A 130 -7.56 6.74 -10.78
CA GLU A 130 -8.46 7.28 -11.79
C GLU A 130 -9.15 8.56 -11.32
N THR A 131 -9.58 8.62 -10.06
CA THR A 131 -10.16 9.85 -9.51
C THR A 131 -9.17 11.01 -9.59
N CYS A 132 -7.91 10.79 -9.22
CA CYS A 132 -6.87 11.81 -9.28
C CYS A 132 -6.54 12.22 -10.71
N ASN A 133 -6.31 11.24 -11.59
CA ASN A 133 -5.93 11.45 -12.99
C ASN A 133 -6.99 12.26 -13.75
N ASN A 134 -8.26 12.03 -13.47
CA ASN A 134 -9.37 12.69 -14.17
C ASN A 134 -9.82 14.02 -13.53
N SER A 135 -9.42 14.31 -12.29
CA SER A 135 -9.88 15.50 -11.55
C SER A 135 -8.86 16.63 -11.44
N TYR A 136 -7.60 16.38 -11.82
CA TYR A 136 -6.50 17.33 -11.67
C TYR A 136 -5.66 17.44 -12.94
N ASN A 137 -5.20 18.64 -13.25
CA ASN A 137 -4.16 18.83 -14.25
C ASN A 137 -2.82 18.38 -13.64
N LEU A 138 -2.33 17.21 -14.06
CA LEU A 138 -1.12 16.61 -13.49
C LEU A 138 0.10 17.50 -13.67
N THR A 139 0.35 18.01 -14.87
CA THR A 139 1.50 18.88 -15.17
C THR A 139 1.56 20.09 -14.23
N ASN A 140 0.46 20.83 -14.09
CA ASN A 140 0.41 22.00 -13.22
C ASN A 140 0.56 21.63 -11.75
N THR A 141 -0.04 20.52 -11.32
CA THR A 141 0.00 20.09 -9.92
C THR A 141 1.40 19.60 -9.55
N MET A 142 2.03 18.81 -10.42
CA MET A 142 3.40 18.35 -10.26
C MET A 142 4.37 19.51 -10.13
N GLU A 143 4.25 20.50 -11.02
CA GLU A 143 5.16 21.63 -11.01
C GLU A 143 4.97 22.54 -9.79
N ARG A 144 3.73 22.70 -9.34
CA ARG A 144 3.39 23.43 -8.11
C ARG A 144 3.96 22.75 -6.85
N PHE A 145 3.93 21.43 -6.79
CA PHE A 145 4.27 20.68 -5.56
C PHE A 145 5.62 19.98 -5.61
N LYS A 146 6.44 20.15 -6.65
CA LYS A 146 7.73 19.47 -6.81
C LYS A 146 8.70 19.63 -5.63
N ASN A 147 8.64 20.74 -4.90
CA ASN A 147 9.49 21.01 -3.73
C ASN A 147 8.92 20.49 -2.40
N THR A 148 7.76 19.83 -2.43
CA THR A 148 7.09 19.31 -1.23
C THR A 148 7.74 18.02 -0.78
N SER A 149 7.89 17.84 0.53
CA SER A 149 8.30 16.59 1.17
C SER A 149 7.17 15.99 2.01
N PHE A 150 7.28 14.70 2.30
CA PHE A 150 6.34 13.98 3.16
C PHE A 150 7.06 13.40 4.37
N THR A 151 6.60 13.78 5.56
CA THR A 151 6.97 13.09 6.80
C THR A 151 6.33 11.71 6.86
N PHE A 152 6.93 10.83 7.65
CA PHE A 152 6.35 9.50 7.89
C PHE A 152 4.94 9.56 8.51
N SER A 153 4.69 10.51 9.41
CA SER A 153 3.35 10.74 9.95
C SER A 153 2.34 11.20 8.88
N GLN A 154 2.77 11.94 7.86
CA GLN A 154 1.91 12.27 6.71
C GLN A 154 1.62 11.04 5.85
N PHE A 155 2.62 10.19 5.62
CA PHE A 155 2.41 8.90 4.95
C PHE A 155 1.41 8.01 5.70
N LEU A 156 1.53 7.86 7.02
CA LEU A 156 0.55 7.09 7.80
C LEU A 156 -0.86 7.69 7.73
N ARG A 157 -1.00 9.02 7.76
CA ARG A 157 -2.31 9.67 7.54
C ARG A 157 -2.88 9.35 6.17
N HIS A 158 -2.02 9.32 5.15
CA HIS A 158 -2.41 8.94 3.80
C HIS A 158 -2.89 7.48 3.74
N VAL A 159 -2.15 6.54 4.32
CA VAL A 159 -2.54 5.12 4.43
C VAL A 159 -3.94 5.02 5.04
N VAL A 160 -4.16 5.62 6.22
CA VAL A 160 -5.47 5.58 6.88
C VAL A 160 -6.57 6.19 6.00
N TRP A 161 -6.31 7.34 5.38
CA TRP A 161 -7.29 7.99 4.52
C TRP A 161 -7.69 7.12 3.32
N THR A 162 -6.73 6.46 2.67
CA THR A 162 -7.04 5.55 1.54
C THR A 162 -7.87 4.34 1.96
N HIS A 163 -7.60 3.79 3.14
CA HIS A 163 -8.42 2.74 3.77
C HIS A 163 -9.86 3.23 4.04
N GLU A 164 -10.03 4.44 4.57
CA GLU A 164 -11.37 5.04 4.78
C GLU A 164 -12.13 5.32 3.47
N GLN A 165 -11.40 5.52 2.37
CA GLN A 165 -12.01 5.60 1.05
C GLN A 165 -12.36 4.23 0.45
N GLY A 166 -11.92 3.13 1.05
CA GLY A 166 -12.03 1.79 0.46
C GLY A 166 -11.16 1.62 -0.78
N MET A 167 -10.09 2.41 -0.90
CA MET A 167 -9.16 2.43 -2.03
C MET A 167 -7.69 2.42 -1.58
N PRO A 168 -7.28 1.53 -0.65
CA PRO A 168 -5.87 1.42 -0.27
C PRO A 168 -5.03 0.89 -1.42
N ASP A 169 -3.79 1.37 -1.53
CA ASP A 169 -2.80 0.82 -2.44
C ASP A 169 -2.40 -0.59 -2.01
N MET A 170 -2.17 -1.48 -2.97
CA MET A 170 -1.75 -2.86 -2.72
C MET A 170 -0.49 -2.96 -1.85
N HIS A 171 0.38 -1.94 -1.87
CA HIS A 171 1.58 -1.90 -1.04
C HIS A 171 1.26 -1.75 0.46
N TRP A 172 0.15 -1.09 0.83
CA TRP A 172 -0.24 -0.88 2.24
C TRP A 172 -1.67 -1.32 2.53
N MET A 173 -2.17 -2.24 1.72
CA MET A 173 -3.37 -3.01 1.99
C MET A 173 -3.02 -4.13 2.97
N THR A 174 -3.99 -4.57 3.78
CA THR A 174 -3.77 -5.72 4.66
C THR A 174 -3.58 -6.99 3.85
N TYR A 175 -2.80 -7.95 4.36
CA TYR A 175 -2.68 -9.28 3.74
C TYR A 175 -4.02 -10.00 3.68
N THR A 176 -4.86 -9.82 4.70
CA THR A 176 -6.22 -10.38 4.70
C THR A 176 -7.09 -9.89 3.54
N GLU A 177 -6.85 -8.69 3.04
CA GLU A 177 -7.57 -8.14 1.88
C GLU A 177 -6.87 -8.44 0.55
N ASN A 178 -5.53 -8.33 0.51
CA ASN A 178 -4.77 -8.40 -0.73
C ASN A 178 -4.59 -9.82 -1.28
N CYS A 179 -4.38 -10.80 -0.40
CA CYS A 179 -4.05 -12.18 -0.82
C CYS A 179 -5.07 -13.21 -0.33
N ASP A 180 -5.98 -12.86 0.58
CA ASP A 180 -6.88 -13.79 1.29
C ASP A 180 -6.18 -15.13 1.61
N PRO A 181 -5.14 -15.10 2.47
CA PRO A 181 -4.26 -16.25 2.69
C PRO A 181 -5.01 -17.50 3.17
N CYS A 182 -6.21 -17.33 3.74
CA CYS A 182 -7.12 -18.42 4.11
C CYS A 182 -7.56 -19.28 2.92
N ARG A 183 -7.51 -18.76 1.69
CA ARG A 183 -7.80 -19.51 0.45
C ARG A 183 -6.59 -20.24 -0.11
N MET A 184 -5.39 -19.89 0.34
CA MET A 184 -4.16 -20.52 -0.10
C MET A 184 -3.80 -21.63 0.89
N ARG A 185 -3.58 -22.83 0.37
CA ARG A 185 -3.02 -23.91 1.19
C ARG A 185 -1.51 -23.71 1.26
N LEU A 186 -1.09 -22.87 2.21
CA LEU A 186 0.32 -22.59 2.44
C LEU A 186 0.95 -23.77 3.19
N ASP A 187 1.94 -24.41 2.58
CA ASP A 187 2.71 -25.46 3.26
C ASP A 187 3.69 -24.84 4.29
N TYR A 188 4.21 -23.64 3.99
CA TYR A 188 5.18 -22.93 4.83
C TYR A 188 4.96 -21.42 4.80
N ILE A 189 5.11 -20.77 5.95
CA ILE A 189 5.16 -19.30 6.10
C ILE A 189 6.52 -18.99 6.73
N LEU A 190 7.29 -18.10 6.08
CA LEU A 190 8.58 -17.67 6.57
C LEU A 190 8.52 -16.22 7.06
N LYS A 191 9.24 -15.96 8.13
CA LYS A 191 9.45 -14.74 8.89
C LYS A 191 10.73 -14.05 8.42
N LEU A 192 10.61 -12.78 8.07
CA LEU A 192 11.75 -11.99 7.61
C LEU A 192 12.78 -11.79 8.72
N GLU A 193 12.36 -11.77 10.00
CA GLU A 193 13.26 -11.65 11.16
C GLU A 193 14.27 -12.79 11.31
N THR A 194 13.93 -13.99 10.83
CA THR A 194 14.71 -15.22 10.98
C THR A 194 14.92 -15.90 9.63
N VAL A 195 14.82 -15.12 8.54
CA VAL A 195 14.73 -15.67 7.18
C VAL A 195 15.98 -16.45 6.78
N GLN A 196 17.16 -16.08 7.27
CA GLN A 196 18.39 -16.86 7.04
C GLN A 196 18.27 -18.25 7.67
N GLU A 197 17.87 -18.33 8.94
CA GLU A 197 17.69 -19.61 9.63
C GLU A 197 16.54 -20.42 9.04
N GLU A 198 15.43 -19.77 8.71
CA GLU A 198 14.23 -20.43 8.21
C GLU A 198 14.39 -20.95 6.78
N ILE A 199 15.03 -20.19 5.88
CA ILE A 199 15.37 -20.69 4.54
C ILE A 199 16.34 -21.85 4.66
N LYS A 200 17.37 -21.75 5.52
CA LYS A 200 18.29 -22.87 5.75
C LYS A 200 17.53 -24.12 6.20
N HIS A 201 16.60 -23.97 7.15
CA HIS A 201 15.81 -25.08 7.66
C HIS A 201 14.89 -25.68 6.60
N LEU A 202 14.12 -24.84 5.91
CA LEU A 202 13.21 -25.26 4.84
C LEU A 202 13.96 -26.01 3.74
N PHE A 203 15.06 -25.46 3.23
CA PHE A 203 15.75 -26.08 2.10
C PHE A 203 16.45 -27.39 2.49
N HIS A 204 17.17 -27.43 3.60
CA HIS A 204 17.96 -28.62 3.94
C HIS A 204 17.18 -29.70 4.67
N HIS A 205 16.30 -29.33 5.60
CA HIS A 205 15.65 -30.29 6.48
C HIS A 205 14.24 -30.67 6.03
N VAL A 206 13.55 -29.78 5.31
CA VAL A 206 12.18 -30.03 4.85
C VAL A 206 12.14 -30.47 3.39
N LEU A 207 12.87 -29.77 2.52
CA LEU A 207 12.90 -30.05 1.07
C LEU A 207 14.05 -30.97 0.65
N GLY A 208 15.01 -31.25 1.53
CA GLY A 208 16.09 -32.22 1.30
C GLY A 208 17.20 -31.75 0.34
N PHE A 209 17.37 -30.44 0.14
CA PHE A 209 18.49 -29.92 -0.65
C PHE A 209 19.83 -30.14 0.07
N PRO A 210 20.91 -30.51 -0.66
CA PRO A 210 22.24 -30.69 -0.08
C PRO A 210 22.74 -29.42 0.64
N GLU A 211 23.44 -29.58 1.77
CA GLU A 211 24.01 -28.46 2.56
C GLU A 211 24.98 -27.55 1.78
N LYS A 212 25.49 -28.04 0.64
CA LYS A 212 26.38 -27.29 -0.24
C LYS A 212 25.67 -26.16 -1.03
N ILE A 213 24.34 -26.18 -1.09
CA ILE A 213 23.54 -25.14 -1.76
C ILE A 213 23.18 -24.08 -0.72
N SER A 214 23.85 -22.93 -0.79
CA SER A 214 23.54 -21.76 0.04
C SER A 214 22.72 -20.75 -0.77
N PHE A 215 21.60 -20.29 -0.21
CA PHE A 215 20.79 -19.23 -0.78
C PHE A 215 21.15 -17.90 -0.09
N PRO A 216 21.79 -16.96 -0.80
CA PRO A 216 22.08 -15.67 -0.22
C PRO A 216 20.78 -14.90 -0.03
N VAL A 217 20.33 -14.76 1.22
CA VAL A 217 19.27 -13.82 1.56
C VAL A 217 19.85 -12.42 1.48
N ARG A 218 19.63 -11.75 0.34
CA ARG A 218 19.92 -10.32 0.19
C ARG A 218 18.67 -9.55 0.55
N HIS A 219 18.64 -8.98 1.75
CA HIS A 219 17.59 -8.04 2.11
C HIS A 219 17.87 -6.72 1.38
N ARG A 220 16.99 -6.30 0.44
CA ARG A 220 17.22 -5.11 -0.41
C ARG A 220 17.44 -3.83 0.40
N SER A 221 16.97 -3.76 1.64
CA SER A 221 17.17 -2.57 2.51
C SER A 221 18.55 -2.48 3.15
N VAL A 222 19.38 -3.52 3.13
CA VAL A 222 20.73 -3.52 3.76
C VAL A 222 21.70 -2.56 3.05
N GLY A 223 21.45 -2.21 1.79
CA GLY A 223 22.21 -1.20 1.04
C GLY A 223 21.65 0.23 1.09
N HIS A 224 20.44 0.41 1.63
CA HIS A 224 19.76 1.71 1.76
C HIS A 224 19.53 2.05 3.23
N SER A 225 20.50 1.73 4.09
CA SER A 225 20.60 2.25 5.46
C SER A 225 20.82 3.76 5.41
N LEU A 226 19.76 4.50 5.07
CA LEU A 226 19.59 5.88 5.48
C LEU A 226 19.81 5.87 7.00
N GLY A 227 20.75 6.66 7.51
CA GLY A 227 21.33 6.54 8.86
C GLY A 227 20.38 6.79 10.04
N HIS A 228 19.11 6.43 9.90
CA HIS A 228 18.03 6.58 10.86
C HIS A 228 17.58 5.22 11.37
N SER A 229 17.47 5.08 12.70
CA SER A 229 16.81 3.92 13.30
C SER A 229 15.31 3.96 13.04
N ASP A 230 14.66 2.82 12.83
CA ASP A 230 13.21 2.77 12.57
C ASP A 230 12.38 3.45 13.66
N ARG A 231 12.89 3.45 14.90
CA ARG A 231 12.32 4.18 16.04
C ARG A 231 12.18 5.70 15.79
N GLN A 232 13.07 6.31 15.02
CA GLN A 232 13.03 7.74 14.73
C GLN A 232 11.85 8.12 13.83
N TYR A 233 11.41 7.23 12.93
CA TYR A 233 10.24 7.49 12.08
C TYR A 233 8.95 7.55 12.91
N TYR A 234 8.83 6.68 13.92
CA TYR A 234 7.67 6.63 14.80
C TYR A 234 7.69 7.68 15.90
N ALA A 235 8.82 8.36 16.16
CA ALA A 235 8.96 9.30 17.26
C ALA A 235 7.92 10.45 17.23
N ASN A 236 7.50 10.85 16.03
CA ASN A 236 6.54 11.95 15.81
C ASN A 236 5.15 11.48 15.36
N VAL A 237 4.83 10.19 15.52
CA VAL A 237 3.51 9.65 15.20
C VAL A 237 2.62 9.81 16.42
N SER A 238 1.46 10.46 16.24
CA SER A 238 0.53 10.65 17.36
C SER A 238 -0.06 9.31 17.84
N PRO A 239 -0.40 9.19 19.12
CA PRO A 239 -1.04 7.98 19.66
C PRO A 239 -2.30 7.58 18.91
N GLU A 240 -3.12 8.57 18.54
CA GLU A 240 -4.39 8.37 17.83
C GLU A 240 -4.17 7.85 16.40
N LEU A 241 -3.17 8.41 15.70
CA LEU A 241 -2.80 7.94 14.37
C LEU A 241 -2.26 6.51 14.42
N MET A 242 -1.41 6.21 15.42
CA MET A 242 -0.91 4.86 15.62
C MET A 242 -2.05 3.88 15.90
N HIS A 243 -3.00 4.23 16.77
CA HIS A 243 -4.15 3.38 17.06
C HIS A 243 -4.97 3.06 15.80
N ARG A 244 -5.18 4.04 14.91
CA ARG A 244 -5.88 3.81 13.63
C ARG A 244 -5.12 2.85 12.72
N ILE A 245 -3.79 2.97 12.64
CA ILE A 245 -2.95 2.03 11.89
C ILE A 245 -3.05 0.62 12.47
N LEU A 246 -2.95 0.47 13.79
CA LEU A 246 -3.07 -0.85 14.43
C LEU A 246 -4.44 -1.46 14.24
N HIS A 247 -5.48 -0.64 14.26
CA HIS A 247 -6.83 -1.09 13.96
C HIS A 247 -6.95 -1.64 12.54
N ILE A 248 -6.34 -0.99 11.55
CA ILE A 248 -6.31 -1.46 10.15
C ILE A 248 -5.63 -2.83 10.06
N TYR A 249 -4.43 -2.98 10.63
CA TYR A 249 -3.62 -4.20 10.50
C TYR A 249 -3.88 -5.27 11.57
N ARG A 250 -4.88 -5.12 12.44
CA ARG A 250 -5.14 -6.03 13.58
C ARG A 250 -5.26 -7.51 13.18
N HIS A 251 -5.90 -7.78 12.03
CA HIS A 251 -6.11 -9.15 11.56
C HIS A 251 -4.83 -9.76 11.01
N ASP A 252 -4.00 -8.96 10.33
CA ASP A 252 -2.67 -9.39 9.90
C ASP A 252 -1.76 -9.70 11.10
N PHE A 253 -1.77 -8.84 12.14
CA PHE A 253 -1.01 -9.12 13.35
C PHE A 253 -1.44 -10.43 14.01
N ALA A 254 -2.75 -10.67 14.11
CA ALA A 254 -3.27 -11.93 14.63
C ALA A 254 -2.86 -13.13 13.75
N LEU A 255 -2.97 -12.99 12.42
CA LEU A 255 -2.63 -14.03 11.45
C LEU A 255 -1.16 -14.46 11.54
N PHE A 256 -0.24 -13.50 11.73
CA PHE A 256 1.20 -13.78 11.79
C PHE A 256 1.74 -13.95 13.22
N GLY A 257 0.85 -14.02 14.23
CA GLY A 257 1.23 -14.29 15.63
C GLY A 257 1.97 -13.13 16.31
N TYR A 258 1.83 -11.91 15.80
CA TYR A 258 2.41 -10.71 16.39
C TYR A 258 1.54 -10.20 17.54
N LYS A 259 2.17 -9.98 18.71
CA LYS A 259 1.50 -9.37 19.86
C LYS A 259 1.45 -7.86 19.69
N HIS A 260 0.26 -7.27 19.91
CA HIS A 260 0.09 -5.83 20.00
C HIS A 260 -0.74 -5.48 21.25
N ASP A 261 -0.37 -4.41 21.94
CA ASP A 261 -1.08 -3.92 23.13
C ASP A 261 -2.25 -3.02 22.70
N VAL A 262 -3.28 -3.58 22.05
CA VAL A 262 -4.43 -2.81 21.51
C VAL A 262 -5.77 -3.49 21.80
N TYR A 263 -5.90 -4.18 22.93
CA TYR A 263 -7.21 -4.64 23.43
C TYR A 263 -7.64 -3.78 24.61
#